data_AF-U2YV69-F1
#
_entry.id   AF-U2YV69-F1
#
_cell.length_a   1.000
_cell.length_b   1.000
_cell.length_c   1.000
_cell.angle_alpha   90.00
_cell.angle_beta   90.00
_cell.angle_gamma   90.00
#
_symmetry.space_group_name_H-M   'P 1'
#
loop_
_entity.id
_entity.type
_entity.pdbx_description
1 polymer ?
#
loop_
_entity_poly.entity_id
_entity_poly.type
_entity_poly.pdbx_seq_one_letter_code
_entity_poly.pdbx_strand_id
1 'polypeptide(L)'
;MDEMVEMSGNRHTLNLSLLDYLGNYAEGSALPDVGLFQPTESNILDATTEDYENLRVGDAKTERDGRQVTISATARYKPENEDEYETDQWGYTETDYQEAFALTDLSEEEAALVEEFVPVVVEEADGFAGFRDNATKTNSLIDRLKAITLPDPDDVADDLRRYIEVKKRAEELDEKIEKTDRLIDEIVYDLYDLTDEEIEIVEESVADD
;
A
#
# COMPACT_ATOMS: atom_id res chain seq x y z
N MET A 1 -11.04 -29.73 -3.46
CA MET A 1 -11.06 -29.10 -4.80
C MET A 1 -12.32 -28.25 -5.00
N ASP A 2 -13.54 -28.80 -4.88
CA ASP A 2 -14.78 -27.99 -4.99
C ASP A 2 -14.87 -26.84 -3.98
N GLU A 3 -14.49 -27.06 -2.71
CA GLU A 3 -14.52 -26.03 -1.66
C GLU A 3 -13.52 -24.89 -1.90
N MET A 4 -12.33 -25.21 -2.43
CA MET A 4 -11.32 -24.21 -2.80
C MET A 4 -11.78 -23.38 -3.99
N VAL A 5 -12.33 -24.02 -5.03
CA VAL A 5 -12.91 -23.32 -6.19
C VAL A 5 -14.07 -22.41 -5.77
N GLU A 6 -14.89 -22.84 -4.80
CA GLU A 6 -15.95 -22.01 -4.23
C GLU A 6 -15.38 -20.81 -3.45
N MET A 7 -14.36 -21.01 -2.61
CA MET A 7 -13.71 -19.93 -1.86
C MET A 7 -13.05 -18.91 -2.79
N SER A 8 -12.28 -19.36 -3.79
CA SER A 8 -11.67 -18.49 -4.80
C SER A 8 -12.72 -17.79 -5.66
N GLY A 9 -13.82 -18.46 -6.01
CA GLY A 9 -14.95 -17.86 -6.70
C GLY A 9 -15.58 -16.75 -5.88
N ASN A 10 -15.91 -17.00 -4.62
CA ASN A 10 -16.45 -16.00 -3.70
C ASN A 10 -15.49 -14.82 -3.53
N ARG A 11 -14.19 -15.08 -3.39
CA ARG A 11 -13.15 -14.05 -3.27
C ARG A 11 -13.12 -13.11 -4.47
N HIS A 12 -13.25 -13.66 -5.68
CA HIS A 12 -13.28 -12.88 -6.92
C HIS A 12 -14.53 -12.02 -7.11
N THR A 13 -15.63 -12.32 -6.40
CA THR A 13 -16.85 -11.49 -6.46
C THR A 13 -16.81 -10.25 -5.59
N LEU A 14 -15.83 -10.14 -4.69
CA LEU A 14 -15.71 -9.01 -3.78
C LEU A 14 -15.02 -7.82 -4.47
N ASN A 15 -15.65 -6.65 -4.42
CA ASN A 15 -15.03 -5.42 -4.89
C ASN A 15 -14.10 -4.85 -3.81
N LEU A 16 -12.82 -4.71 -4.13
CA LEU A 16 -11.78 -4.15 -3.25
C LEU A 16 -11.26 -2.78 -3.68
N SER A 17 -11.90 -2.15 -4.67
CA SER A 17 -11.64 -0.74 -5.00
C SER A 17 -12.30 0.15 -3.96
N LEU A 18 -11.52 0.84 -3.13
CA LEU A 18 -12.05 1.81 -2.15
C LEU A 18 -12.89 2.90 -2.86
N LEU A 19 -12.41 3.40 -3.99
CA LEU A 19 -13.04 4.49 -4.73
C LEU A 19 -14.45 4.14 -5.23
N ASP A 20 -14.72 2.87 -5.53
CA ASP A 20 -16.04 2.41 -5.96
C ASP A 20 -17.08 2.49 -4.82
N TYR A 21 -16.65 2.40 -3.56
CA TYR A 21 -17.51 2.58 -2.40
C TYR A 21 -17.70 4.06 -2.07
N LEU A 22 -16.61 4.84 -2.09
CA LEU A 22 -16.66 6.26 -1.74
C LEU A 22 -17.45 7.09 -2.75
N GLY A 23 -17.42 6.70 -4.04
CA GLY A 23 -18.16 7.38 -5.09
C GLY A 23 -17.81 8.87 -5.18
N ASN A 24 -18.82 9.74 -5.12
CA ASN A 24 -18.61 11.18 -5.03
C ASN A 24 -18.65 11.59 -3.57
N TYR A 25 -17.48 11.86 -2.99
CA TYR A 25 -17.34 12.36 -1.62
C TYR A 25 -17.10 13.88 -1.60
N ALA A 26 -17.44 14.52 -0.49
CA ALA A 26 -17.05 15.89 -0.18
C ALA A 26 -15.57 15.97 0.23
N GLU A 27 -14.86 16.98 -0.25
CA GLU A 27 -13.49 17.26 0.19
C GLU A 27 -13.49 17.70 1.67
N GLY A 28 -12.63 17.06 2.46
CA GLY A 28 -12.42 17.32 3.88
C GLY A 28 -11.14 18.10 4.14
N SER A 29 -10.44 17.73 5.20
CA SER A 29 -9.20 18.40 5.64
C SER A 29 -7.97 17.87 4.91
N ALA A 30 -6.88 18.65 4.91
CA ALA A 30 -5.59 18.15 4.47
C ALA A 30 -5.10 17.05 5.44
N LEU A 31 -4.33 16.10 4.91
CA LEU A 31 -3.78 14.98 5.66
C LEU A 31 -3.02 15.37 6.95
N PRO A 32 -2.18 16.42 7.00
CA PRO A 32 -1.49 16.78 8.24
C PRO A 32 -2.40 17.46 9.27
N ASP A 33 -3.60 17.90 8.87
CA ASP A 33 -4.54 18.63 9.72
C ASP A 33 -5.54 17.71 10.43
N VAL A 34 -5.57 16.41 10.08
CA VAL A 34 -6.33 15.40 10.83
C VAL A 34 -5.52 14.89 12.03
N GLY A 35 -6.13 14.89 13.21
CA GLY A 35 -5.44 14.53 14.45
C GLY A 35 -4.24 15.42 14.78
N LEU A 36 -3.19 14.82 15.34
CA LEU A 36 -1.95 15.47 15.77
C LEU A 36 -0.75 14.94 14.99
N PHE A 37 -0.17 15.80 14.16
CA PHE A 37 1.01 15.53 13.34
C PHE A 37 2.28 15.27 14.17
N GLN A 38 2.97 14.17 13.90
CA GLN A 38 4.25 13.78 14.49
C GLN A 38 5.31 13.65 13.39
N PRO A 39 6.30 14.56 13.31
CA PRO A 39 7.40 14.44 12.36
C PRO A 39 8.35 13.28 12.73
N THR A 40 9.05 12.73 11.74
CA THR A 40 10.08 11.70 11.91
C THR A 40 11.49 12.29 11.74
N GLU A 41 12.53 11.46 11.90
CA GLU A 41 13.89 11.86 11.60
C GLU A 41 14.07 12.12 10.10
N SER A 42 14.93 13.10 9.78
CA SER A 42 15.09 13.50 8.39
C SER A 42 15.68 12.37 7.55
N ASN A 43 15.06 12.13 6.40
CA ASN A 43 15.44 11.08 5.47
C ASN A 43 15.29 11.56 4.02
N ILE A 44 15.42 10.65 3.05
CA ILE A 44 15.34 11.00 1.61
C ILE A 44 14.00 11.64 1.23
N LEU A 45 12.92 11.41 1.98
CA LEU A 45 11.62 12.01 1.70
C LEU A 45 11.57 13.52 1.97
N ASP A 46 12.49 14.06 2.78
CA ASP A 46 12.69 15.51 2.95
C ASP A 46 13.46 16.14 1.78
N ALA A 47 14.10 15.32 0.95
CA ALA A 47 14.95 15.81 -0.12
C ALA A 47 14.14 16.43 -1.27
N THR A 48 14.82 17.23 -2.07
CA THR A 48 14.24 17.94 -3.21
C THR A 48 14.93 17.53 -4.50
N THR A 49 14.47 18.09 -5.63
CA THR A 49 15.19 17.91 -6.90
C THR A 49 16.53 18.66 -6.96
N GLU A 50 16.92 19.38 -5.91
CA GLU A 50 18.29 19.91 -5.77
C GLU A 50 19.27 18.83 -5.30
N ASP A 51 18.76 17.81 -4.61
CA ASP A 51 19.54 16.70 -4.06
C ASP A 51 19.54 15.48 -5.00
N TYR A 52 18.38 15.16 -5.60
CA TYR A 52 18.20 13.98 -6.45
C TYR A 52 17.45 14.31 -7.76
N GLU A 53 17.96 13.84 -8.90
CA GLU A 53 17.32 14.09 -10.19
C GLU A 53 16.03 13.25 -10.35
N ASN A 54 14.95 13.87 -10.84
CA ASN A 54 13.65 13.23 -11.08
C ASN A 54 13.04 12.53 -9.86
N LEU A 55 13.37 13.00 -8.66
CA LEU A 55 12.87 12.51 -7.38
C LEU A 55 11.33 12.54 -7.32
N ARG A 56 10.73 11.41 -6.97
CA ARG A 56 9.28 11.24 -6.81
C ARG A 56 8.96 10.16 -5.78
N VAL A 57 7.74 10.16 -5.27
CA VAL A 57 7.19 9.03 -4.49
C VAL A 57 6.98 7.86 -5.46
N GLY A 58 7.47 6.67 -5.09
CA GLY A 58 7.25 5.44 -5.84
C GLY A 58 5.93 4.76 -5.42
N ASP A 59 5.84 4.47 -4.13
CA ASP A 59 4.69 3.86 -3.49
C ASP A 59 4.54 4.38 -2.05
N ALA A 60 3.36 4.21 -1.45
CA ALA A 60 3.12 4.53 -0.07
C ALA A 60 2.28 3.47 0.64
N LYS A 61 2.62 3.24 1.91
CA LYS A 61 1.86 2.37 2.79
C LYS A 61 1.56 3.08 4.10
N THR A 62 0.58 2.56 4.81
CA THR A 62 0.19 3.04 6.12
C THR A 62 0.17 1.89 7.11
N GLU A 63 0.59 2.16 8.34
CA GLU A 63 0.55 1.22 9.43
C GLU A 63 -0.25 1.83 10.58
N ARG A 64 -1.35 1.17 10.95
CA ARG A 64 -2.25 1.65 12.00
C ARG A 64 -1.99 0.94 13.33
N ASP A 65 -1.80 1.74 14.38
CA ASP A 65 -1.81 1.30 15.79
C ASP A 65 -2.91 2.04 16.55
N GLY A 66 -4.13 1.48 16.49
CA GLY A 66 -5.31 2.05 17.14
C GLY A 66 -5.73 3.42 16.57
N ARG A 67 -5.41 4.49 17.32
CA ARG A 67 -5.70 5.90 16.98
C ARG A 67 -4.47 6.64 16.40
N GLN A 68 -3.43 5.89 16.07
CA GLN A 68 -2.24 6.36 15.39
C GLN A 68 -2.12 5.69 14.02
N VAL A 69 -1.74 6.46 13.00
CA VAL A 69 -1.37 5.93 11.67
C VAL A 69 -0.01 6.49 11.31
N THR A 70 0.94 5.61 11.00
CA THR A 70 2.24 5.96 10.43
C THR A 70 2.17 5.86 8.91
N ILE A 71 2.61 6.91 8.22
CA ILE A 71 2.66 6.97 6.76
C ILE A 71 4.12 6.77 6.34
N SER A 72 4.35 5.79 5.48
CA SER A 72 5.67 5.49 4.92
C SER A 72 5.60 5.49 3.40
N ALA A 73 6.69 5.90 2.75
CA ALA A 73 6.76 5.99 1.30
C ALA A 73 8.15 5.57 0.78
N THR A 74 8.20 5.11 -0.46
CA THR A 74 9.46 4.88 -1.18
C THR A 74 9.83 6.13 -1.98
N ALA A 75 11.12 6.37 -2.15
CA ALA A 75 11.64 7.43 -3.00
C ALA A 75 12.25 6.81 -4.26
N ARG A 76 11.76 7.25 -5.42
CA ARG A 76 12.27 6.85 -6.73
C ARG A 76 12.96 8.02 -7.41
N TYR A 77 14.19 7.82 -7.86
CA TYR A 77 15.01 8.88 -8.46
C TYR A 77 16.01 8.31 -9.47
N LYS A 78 16.61 9.18 -10.28
CA LYS A 78 17.73 8.81 -11.15
C LYS A 78 19.06 9.06 -10.43
N PRO A 79 19.85 8.01 -10.15
CA PRO A 79 21.14 8.19 -9.51
C PRO A 79 22.12 8.89 -10.46
N GLU A 80 23.03 9.71 -9.92
CA GLU A 80 24.07 10.37 -10.73
C GLU A 80 25.05 9.37 -11.35
N ASN A 81 25.25 8.22 -10.70
CA ASN A 81 26.09 7.14 -11.18
C ASN A 81 25.30 5.82 -11.24
N GLU A 82 24.71 5.53 -12.41
CA GLU A 82 23.88 4.32 -12.63
C GLU A 82 24.65 3.02 -12.34
N ASP A 83 25.97 2.99 -12.51
CA ASP A 83 26.79 1.78 -12.28
C ASP A 83 26.91 1.39 -10.79
N GLU A 84 26.55 2.28 -9.86
CA GLU A 84 26.61 2.04 -8.41
C GLU A 84 25.27 1.54 -7.82
N TYR A 85 24.20 1.54 -8.62
CA TYR A 85 22.86 1.24 -8.16
C TYR A 85 22.20 0.19 -9.06
N GLU A 86 21.33 -0.62 -8.47
CA GLU A 86 20.38 -1.40 -9.25
C GLU A 86 19.32 -0.44 -9.79
N THR A 87 19.25 -0.32 -11.11
CA THR A 87 18.30 0.55 -11.80
C THR A 87 17.38 -0.22 -12.72
N ASP A 88 16.16 0.26 -12.88
CA ASP A 88 15.22 -0.25 -13.86
C ASP A 88 15.65 0.07 -15.31
N GLN A 89 14.85 -0.39 -16.28
CA GLN A 89 15.05 -0.12 -17.71
C GLN A 89 15.04 1.38 -18.10
N TRP A 90 14.63 2.27 -17.18
CA TRP A 90 14.54 3.71 -17.37
C TRP A 90 15.59 4.50 -16.58
N GLY A 91 16.51 3.80 -15.90
CA GLY A 91 17.60 4.36 -15.10
C GLY A 91 17.15 4.89 -13.74
N TYR A 92 16.03 4.40 -13.19
CA TYR A 92 15.57 4.75 -11.84
C TYR A 92 16.00 3.70 -10.83
N THR A 93 16.40 4.16 -9.65
CA THR A 93 16.49 3.35 -8.45
C THR A 93 15.38 3.76 -7.48
N GLU A 94 15.03 2.86 -6.56
CA GLU A 94 13.96 3.05 -5.59
C GLU A 94 14.43 2.58 -4.21
N THR A 95 14.14 3.38 -3.19
CA THR A 95 14.49 3.02 -1.81
C THR A 95 13.48 2.05 -1.22
N ASP A 96 13.87 1.36 -0.15
CA ASP A 96 12.91 0.78 0.78
C ASP A 96 11.97 1.87 1.35
N TYR A 97 10.86 1.45 1.96
CA TYR A 97 9.94 2.35 2.64
C TYR A 97 10.64 3.12 3.76
N GLN A 98 10.49 4.45 3.73
CA GLN A 98 10.94 5.35 4.78
C GLN A 98 9.72 6.00 5.44
N GLU A 99 9.78 6.20 6.75
CA GLU A 99 8.70 6.87 7.48
C GLU A 99 8.67 8.37 7.14
N ALA A 100 7.54 8.84 6.63
CA ALA A 100 7.34 10.24 6.30
C ALA A 100 6.92 11.05 7.54
N PHE A 101 5.87 10.59 8.21
CA PHE A 101 5.34 11.15 9.45
C PHE A 101 4.27 10.22 10.02
N ALA A 102 3.87 10.47 11.27
CA ALA A 102 2.73 9.80 11.89
C ALA A 102 1.66 10.81 12.29
N LEU A 103 0.42 10.35 12.35
CA LEU A 103 -0.74 11.09 12.81
C LEU A 103 -1.28 10.38 14.05
N THR A 104 -1.54 11.12 15.12
CA THR A 104 -1.98 10.59 16.42
C THR A 104 -3.27 11.25 16.89
N ASP A 105 -3.95 10.66 17.88
CA ASP A 105 -5.23 11.15 18.41
C ASP A 105 -6.35 11.24 17.35
N LEU A 106 -6.29 10.39 16.33
CA LEU A 106 -7.32 10.25 15.31
C LEU A 106 -8.56 9.54 15.88
N SER A 107 -9.77 9.91 15.49
CA SER A 107 -10.96 9.06 15.69
C SER A 107 -10.81 7.70 14.99
N GLU A 108 -11.68 6.74 15.31
CA GLU A 108 -11.62 5.42 14.66
C GLU A 108 -11.89 5.53 13.15
N GLU A 109 -12.80 6.43 12.76
CA GLU A 109 -13.13 6.75 11.38
C GLU A 109 -11.98 7.46 10.66
N GLU A 110 -11.36 8.47 11.27
CA GLU A 110 -10.20 9.16 10.67
C GLU A 110 -9.03 8.21 10.50
N ALA A 111 -8.73 7.38 11.50
CA ALA A 111 -7.63 6.42 11.40
C ALA A 111 -7.88 5.39 10.29
N ALA A 112 -9.10 4.86 10.18
CA ALA A 112 -9.48 3.97 9.09
C ALA A 112 -9.42 4.65 7.72
N LEU A 113 -9.83 5.92 7.65
CA LEU A 113 -9.80 6.69 6.41
C LEU A 113 -8.37 6.92 5.95
N VAL A 114 -7.47 7.36 6.84
CA VAL A 114 -6.06 7.57 6.49
C VAL A 114 -5.41 6.25 6.05
N GLU A 115 -5.67 5.17 6.79
CA GLU A 115 -5.14 3.82 6.51
C GLU A 115 -5.50 3.32 5.12
N GLU A 116 -6.75 3.49 4.68
CA GLU A 116 -7.20 2.96 3.40
C GLU A 116 -7.01 3.95 2.24
N PHE A 117 -7.15 5.25 2.51
CA PHE A 117 -7.19 6.25 1.45
C PHE A 117 -5.81 6.72 1.00
N VAL A 118 -4.84 6.86 1.90
CA VAL A 118 -3.51 7.40 1.54
C VAL A 118 -2.78 6.53 0.50
N PRO A 119 -2.71 5.19 0.64
CA PRO A 119 -2.09 4.35 -0.39
C PRO A 119 -2.76 4.50 -1.75
N VAL A 120 -4.10 4.53 -1.78
CA VAL A 120 -4.89 4.71 -3.02
C VAL A 120 -4.57 6.05 -3.69
N VAL A 121 -4.41 7.13 -2.92
CA VAL A 121 -4.05 8.44 -3.48
C VAL A 121 -2.69 8.41 -4.17
N VAL A 122 -1.74 7.70 -3.59
CA VAL A 122 -0.38 7.59 -4.14
C VAL A 122 -0.37 6.69 -5.37
N GLU A 123 -1.13 5.59 -5.37
CA GLU A 123 -1.29 4.69 -6.52
C GLU A 123 -1.92 5.41 -7.72
N GLU A 124 -3.01 6.17 -7.51
CA GLU A 124 -3.67 6.90 -8.59
C GLU A 124 -2.81 8.05 -9.13
N ALA A 125 -2.06 8.72 -8.24
CA ALA A 125 -1.21 9.86 -8.58
C ALA A 125 -1.94 10.94 -9.43
N ASP A 126 -1.19 11.62 -10.31
CA ASP A 126 -1.69 12.57 -11.32
C ASP A 126 -2.63 13.71 -10.83
N GLY A 127 -2.44 14.18 -9.59
CA GLY A 127 -3.26 15.27 -9.04
C GLY A 127 -4.50 14.81 -8.27
N PHE A 128 -4.76 13.50 -8.18
CA PHE A 128 -5.86 12.96 -7.38
C PHE A 128 -5.72 13.39 -5.92
N ALA A 129 -6.83 13.82 -5.30
CA ALA A 129 -6.85 14.36 -3.94
C ALA A 129 -5.80 15.47 -3.68
N GLY A 130 -5.37 16.20 -4.71
CA GLY A 130 -4.33 17.24 -4.60
C GLY A 130 -2.89 16.71 -4.56
N PHE A 131 -2.68 15.40 -4.61
CA PHE A 131 -1.37 14.76 -4.56
C PHE A 131 -0.61 14.88 -5.88
N ARG A 132 0.70 15.12 -5.81
CA ARG A 132 1.61 15.03 -6.94
C ARG A 132 2.84 14.26 -6.51
N ASP A 133 3.18 13.21 -7.23
CA ASP A 133 4.28 12.28 -6.91
C ASP A 133 5.65 12.96 -6.95
N ASN A 134 5.86 13.90 -7.88
CA ASN A 134 7.18 14.46 -8.16
C ASN A 134 7.60 15.58 -7.18
N ALA A 135 8.82 15.50 -6.64
CA ALA A 135 9.45 16.60 -5.94
C ALA A 135 9.71 17.80 -6.90
N THR A 136 9.95 18.97 -6.31
CA THR A 136 10.52 20.13 -7.03
C THR A 136 11.68 20.70 -6.23
N LYS A 137 12.33 21.74 -6.75
CA LYS A 137 13.40 22.46 -6.03
C LYS A 137 12.97 23.10 -4.71
N THR A 138 11.66 23.13 -4.44
CA THR A 138 11.09 23.85 -3.30
C THR A 138 10.09 23.01 -2.51
N ASN A 139 9.72 21.83 -3.01
CA ASN A 139 8.78 20.95 -2.35
C ASN A 139 9.39 19.55 -2.32
N SER A 140 9.57 19.03 -1.12
CA SER A 140 10.02 17.68 -0.84
C SER A 140 8.92 16.65 -1.10
N LEU A 141 9.25 15.35 -1.00
CA LEU A 141 8.24 14.29 -1.07
C LEU A 141 7.29 14.33 0.14
N ILE A 142 7.78 14.70 1.32
CA ILE A 142 6.93 14.93 2.49
C ILE A 142 5.94 16.08 2.23
N ASP A 143 6.37 17.17 1.59
CA ASP A 143 5.45 18.29 1.24
C ASP A 143 4.37 17.83 0.25
N ARG A 144 4.68 16.86 -0.62
CA ARG A 144 3.69 16.25 -1.51
C ARG A 144 2.66 15.42 -0.77
N LEU A 145 3.10 14.55 0.14
CA LEU A 145 2.20 13.76 0.98
C LEU A 145 1.32 14.66 1.85
N LYS A 146 1.86 15.74 2.42
CA LYS A 146 1.10 16.73 3.20
C LYS A 146 0.03 17.46 2.39
N ALA A 147 0.14 17.49 1.06
CA ALA A 147 -0.84 18.13 0.19
C ALA A 147 -2.07 17.26 -0.11
N ILE A 148 -2.05 15.99 0.31
CA ILE A 148 -3.21 15.09 0.19
C ILE A 148 -4.40 15.69 0.93
N THR A 149 -5.53 15.80 0.23
CA THR A 149 -6.81 16.23 0.77
C THR A 149 -7.68 15.01 1.00
N LEU A 150 -8.06 14.76 2.25
CA LEU A 150 -8.88 13.61 2.60
C LEU A 150 -10.36 13.88 2.28
N PRO A 151 -11.17 12.82 2.06
CA PRO A 151 -12.61 12.93 2.11
C PRO A 151 -13.09 13.43 3.48
N ASP A 152 -14.26 14.07 3.52
CA ASP A 152 -14.93 14.41 4.77
C ASP A 152 -15.35 13.11 5.50
N PRO A 153 -14.81 12.81 6.69
CA PRO A 153 -15.14 11.59 7.43
C PRO A 153 -16.64 11.42 7.68
N ASP A 154 -17.38 12.52 7.88
CA ASP A 154 -18.83 12.47 8.14
C ASP A 154 -19.63 12.07 6.88
N ASP A 155 -19.10 12.36 5.68
CA ASP A 155 -19.73 12.02 4.40
C ASP A 155 -19.45 10.56 4.01
N VAL A 156 -18.23 10.07 4.28
CA VAL A 156 -17.78 8.75 3.82
C VAL A 156 -17.82 7.62 4.86
N ALA A 157 -18.14 7.91 6.12
CA ALA A 157 -18.04 6.91 7.19
C ALA A 157 -18.79 5.60 6.91
N ASP A 158 -20.02 5.69 6.39
CA ASP A 158 -20.84 4.50 6.11
C ASP A 158 -20.34 3.70 4.89
N ASP A 159 -19.77 4.37 3.89
CA ASP A 159 -19.17 3.74 2.72
C ASP A 159 -17.83 3.07 3.08
N LEU A 160 -16.98 3.75 3.84
CA LEU A 160 -15.71 3.24 4.33
C LEU A 160 -15.92 1.99 5.20
N ARG A 161 -16.90 1.99 6.11
CA ARG A 161 -17.21 0.80 6.94
C ARG A 161 -17.62 -0.40 6.08
N ARG A 162 -18.41 -0.18 5.03
CA ARG A 162 -18.82 -1.25 4.10
C ARG A 162 -17.63 -1.81 3.33
N TYR A 163 -16.74 -0.93 2.86
CA TYR A 163 -15.50 -1.33 2.21
C TYR A 163 -14.64 -2.21 3.13
N ILE A 164 -14.39 -1.75 4.37
CA ILE A 164 -13.56 -2.46 5.35
C ILE A 164 -14.13 -3.85 5.66
N GLU A 165 -15.45 -3.98 5.79
CA GLU A 165 -16.09 -5.29 5.99
C GLU A 165 -15.83 -6.25 4.83
N VAL A 166 -15.93 -5.75 3.58
CA VAL A 166 -15.66 -6.54 2.39
C VAL A 166 -14.18 -6.91 2.27
N LYS A 167 -13.28 -5.95 2.53
CA LYS A 167 -11.82 -6.18 2.53
C LYS A 167 -11.43 -7.24 3.56
N LYS A 168 -11.91 -7.12 4.80
CA LYS A 168 -11.68 -8.13 5.84
C LYS A 168 -12.18 -9.51 5.41
N ARG A 169 -13.36 -9.57 4.79
CA ARG A 169 -13.91 -10.83 4.31
C ARG A 169 -13.06 -11.44 3.19
N ALA A 170 -12.50 -10.61 2.32
CA ALA A 170 -11.55 -11.02 1.30
C ALA A 170 -10.27 -11.59 1.93
N GLU A 171 -9.67 -10.90 2.89
CA GLU A 171 -8.48 -11.36 3.63
C GLU A 171 -8.73 -12.71 4.33
N GLU A 172 -9.89 -12.88 5.00
CA GLU A 172 -10.28 -14.17 5.60
C GLU A 172 -10.41 -15.30 4.58
N LEU A 173 -10.81 -14.99 3.34
CA LEU A 173 -10.89 -15.97 2.26
C LEU A 173 -9.49 -16.28 1.72
N ASP A 174 -8.65 -15.27 1.54
CA ASP A 174 -7.27 -15.42 1.06
C ASP A 174 -6.45 -16.30 2.01
N GLU A 175 -6.52 -16.05 3.33
CA GLU A 175 -5.87 -16.90 4.34
C GLU A 175 -6.34 -18.37 4.29
N LYS A 176 -7.64 -18.58 4.03
CA LYS A 176 -8.20 -19.95 3.91
C LYS A 176 -7.77 -20.63 2.64
N ILE A 177 -7.72 -19.91 1.53
CA ILE A 177 -7.25 -20.42 0.24
C ILE A 177 -5.78 -20.83 0.39
N GLU A 178 -4.91 -19.94 0.88
CA GLU A 178 -3.48 -20.22 1.08
C GLU A 178 -3.26 -21.41 2.02
N LYS A 179 -4.03 -21.50 3.12
CA LYS A 179 -3.96 -22.66 4.01
C LYS A 179 -4.39 -23.95 3.32
N THR A 180 -5.40 -23.89 2.46
CA THR A 180 -5.90 -25.06 1.74
C THR A 180 -4.92 -25.49 0.66
N ASP A 181 -4.32 -24.54 -0.08
CA ASP A 181 -3.27 -24.81 -1.07
C ASP A 181 -2.11 -25.56 -0.42
N ARG A 182 -1.56 -25.05 0.70
CA ARG A 182 -0.50 -25.73 1.45
C ARG A 182 -0.87 -27.14 1.89
N LEU A 183 -2.11 -27.36 2.33
CA LEU A 183 -2.58 -28.70 2.70
C LEU A 183 -2.72 -29.62 1.49
N ILE A 184 -3.06 -29.11 0.31
CA ILE A 184 -3.09 -29.90 -0.91
C ILE A 184 -1.67 -30.32 -1.28
N ASP A 185 -0.71 -29.40 -1.23
CA ASP A 185 0.68 -29.69 -1.55
C ASP A 185 1.23 -30.78 -0.62
N GLU A 186 1.00 -30.66 0.69
CA GLU A 186 1.37 -31.69 1.68
C GLU A 186 0.75 -33.07 1.33
N ILE A 187 -0.54 -33.11 0.99
CA ILE A 187 -1.22 -34.36 0.59
C ILE A 187 -0.64 -34.93 -0.72
N VAL A 188 -0.30 -34.08 -1.70
CA VAL A 188 0.29 -34.49 -2.97
C VAL A 188 1.69 -35.07 -2.74
N TYR A 189 2.50 -34.40 -1.91
CA TYR A 189 3.82 -34.87 -1.53
C TYR A 189 3.75 -36.24 -0.85
N ASP A 190 2.84 -36.41 0.11
CA ASP A 190 2.58 -37.69 0.78
C ASP A 190 2.08 -38.78 -0.18
N LEU A 191 1.18 -38.43 -1.11
CA LEU A 191 0.59 -39.41 -2.04
C LEU A 191 1.63 -39.96 -3.03
N TYR A 192 2.59 -39.14 -3.42
CA TYR A 192 3.68 -39.52 -4.33
C TYR A 192 4.96 -39.94 -3.60
N ASP A 193 4.94 -40.00 -2.26
CA ASP A 193 6.10 -40.29 -1.40
C ASP A 193 7.33 -39.43 -1.81
N LEU A 194 7.09 -38.16 -2.12
CA LEU A 194 8.13 -37.22 -2.57
C LEU A 194 9.13 -36.96 -1.44
N THR A 195 10.42 -36.99 -1.78
CA THR A 195 11.49 -36.62 -0.85
C THR A 195 11.65 -35.10 -0.76
N ASP A 196 12.30 -34.60 0.29
CA ASP A 196 12.59 -33.17 0.47
C ASP A 196 13.30 -32.57 -0.76
N GLU A 197 14.22 -33.31 -1.39
CA GLU A 197 14.92 -32.89 -2.62
C GLU A 197 13.98 -32.79 -3.83
N GLU A 198 12.98 -33.67 -3.93
CA GLU A 198 12.00 -33.63 -5.02
C GLU A 198 10.94 -32.55 -4.81
N ILE A 199 10.58 -32.25 -3.57
CA ILE A 199 9.69 -31.15 -3.19
C ILE A 199 10.33 -29.81 -3.57
N GLU A 200 11.59 -29.59 -3.22
CA GLU A 200 12.34 -28.36 -3.52
C GLU A 200 12.34 -28.07 -5.04
N ILE A 201 12.55 -29.10 -5.88
CA ILE A 201 12.52 -28.97 -7.34
C ILE A 201 11.11 -28.57 -7.85
N VAL A 202 10.06 -29.13 -7.24
CA VAL A 202 8.67 -28.82 -7.62
C VAL A 202 8.31 -27.39 -7.22
N GLU A 203 8.67 -26.95 -6.02
CA GLU A 203 8.40 -25.59 -5.55
C GLU A 203 9.17 -24.54 -6.36
N GLU A 204 10.45 -24.78 -6.68
CA GLU A 204 11.26 -23.89 -7.54
C GLU A 204 10.61 -23.77 -8.93
N SER A 205 10.11 -24.87 -9.49
CA SER A 205 9.47 -24.87 -10.81
C SER A 205 8.12 -24.13 -10.84
N VAL A 206 7.41 -24.03 -9.70
CA VAL A 206 6.12 -23.33 -9.60
C VAL A 206 6.29 -21.85 -9.26
N ALA A 207 7.39 -21.48 -8.58
CA ALA A 207 7.70 -20.09 -8.23
C ALA A 207 8.20 -19.24 -9.41
N ASP A 208 8.68 -19.86 -10.50
CA ASP A 208 9.20 -19.20 -11.70
C ASP A 208 8.13 -18.90 -12.80
N ASP A 209 6.86 -19.28 -12.60
CA ASP A 209 5.75 -19.12 -13.58
C ASP A 209 4.70 -18.04 -13.18
#